data_AF-F8AE80-F1
#
_entry.id   AF-F8AE80-F1
#
_cell.length_a   1.000
_cell.length_b   1.000
_cell.length_c   1.000
_cell.angle_alpha   90.00
_cell.angle_beta   90.00
_cell.angle_gamma   90.00
#
_symmetry.space_group_name_H-M   'P 1'
#
loop_
_entity.id
_entity.type
_entity.pdbx_description
1 polymer ?
#
loop_
_entity_poly.entity_id
_entity_poly.type
_entity_poly.pdbx_seq_one_letter_code
_entity_poly.pdbx_strand_id
1 'polypeptide(L)' 'MMGFGYFGIFGALLMLLFWIAIIAGVVWFIKWLVEQSSSGSRKSALEILDEKYARGEIDDEEYERRKRKLLEG' A
#
# COMPACT_ATOMS: atom_id res chain seq x y z
N MET A 1 24.22 -37.72 -27.92
CA MET A 1 23.46 -36.45 -27.98
C MET A 1 22.84 -36.18 -26.60
N MET A 2 23.57 -35.56 -25.66
CA MET A 2 23.10 -35.31 -24.27
C MET A 2 23.67 -33.99 -23.70
N GLY A 3 23.77 -32.94 -24.52
CA GLY A 3 24.29 -31.63 -24.09
C GLY A 3 23.23 -30.54 -23.90
N PHE A 4 22.00 -30.76 -24.38
CA PHE A 4 20.96 -29.72 -24.43
C PHE A 4 19.99 -29.70 -23.25
N GLY A 5 19.98 -30.74 -22.41
CA GLY A 5 19.06 -30.85 -21.28
C GLY A 5 19.35 -29.82 -20.18
N TYR A 6 20.60 -29.74 -19.72
CA TYR A 6 21.00 -28.83 -18.64
C TYR A 6 20.88 -27.35 -19.01
N PHE A 7 21.21 -26.99 -20.26
CA PHE A 7 21.10 -25.61 -20.73
C PHE A 7 19.64 -25.14 -20.86
N GLY A 8 18.74 -26.04 -21.26
CA GLY A 8 17.30 -25.75 -21.33
C GLY A 8 16.66 -25.55 -19.95
N ILE A 9 17.05 -26.36 -18.97
CA ILE A 9 16.55 -26.23 -17.58
C ILE A 9 17.06 -24.92 -16.97
N PHE A 10 18.33 -24.58 -17.17
CA PHE A 10 18.90 -23.32 -16.65
C PHE A 10 18.22 -22.09 -17.29
N GLY A 11 17.93 -22.14 -18.59
CA GLY A 11 17.17 -21.08 -19.28
C GLY A 11 15.74 -20.93 -18.76
N ALA A 12 15.04 -22.06 -18.53
CA ALA A 12 13.69 -22.04 -17.96
C ALA A 12 13.67 -21.47 -16.52
N LEU A 13 14.70 -21.79 -15.73
CA LEU A 13 14.83 -21.31 -14.36
C LEU A 13 15.09 -19.80 -14.31
N LEU A 14 15.98 -19.28 -15.16
CA LEU A 14 16.23 -17.85 -15.29
C LEU A 14 15.00 -17.08 -15.77
N MET A 15 14.24 -17.65 -16.70
CA MET A 15 12.99 -17.04 -17.17
C MET A 15 11.94 -16.96 -16.04
N LEU A 16 11.79 -18.04 -15.26
CA LEU A 16 10.89 -18.04 -14.09
C LEU A 16 11.34 -17.01 -13.05
N LEU A 17 12.64 -16.95 -12.77
CA LEU A 17 13.22 -16.00 -11.82
C LEU A 17 13.02 -14.54 -12.27
N PHE A 18 13.13 -14.28 -13.57
CA PHE A 18 12.83 -12.98 -14.16
C PHE A 18 11.37 -12.57 -13.93
N TRP A 19 10.41 -13.47 -14.15
CA TRP A 19 9.00 -13.21 -13.86
C TRP A 19 8.75 -12.96 -12.38
N ILE A 20 9.36 -13.74 -11.49
CA ILE A 20 9.27 -13.53 -10.04
C ILE A 20 9.85 -12.17 -9.67
N ALA A 21 10.99 -11.77 -10.25
CA ALA A 21 11.60 -10.47 -10.02
C ALA A 21 10.69 -9.31 -10.47
N ILE A 22 10.03 -9.43 -11.63
CA ILE A 22 9.04 -8.45 -12.08
C ILE A 22 7.88 -8.35 -11.09
N ILE A 23 7.29 -9.49 -10.70
CA ILE A 23 6.17 -9.49 -9.75
C ILE A 23 6.60 -8.88 -8.41
N ALA A 24 7.76 -9.27 -7.89
CA ALA A 24 8.31 -8.72 -6.65
C ALA A 24 8.53 -7.21 -6.75
N GLY A 25 9.06 -6.73 -7.88
CA GLY A 25 9.24 -5.30 -8.14
C GLY A 25 7.92 -4.54 -8.16
N VAL A 26 6.90 -5.07 -8.83
CA VAL A 26 5.55 -4.49 -8.88
C VAL A 26 4.92 -4.47 -7.48
N VAL A 27 4.97 -5.59 -6.75
CA VAL A 27 4.43 -5.68 -5.40
C VAL A 27 5.13 -4.71 -4.46
N TRP A 28 6.47 -4.62 -4.53
CA TRP A 28 7.24 -3.68 -3.71
C TRP A 28 6.89 -2.22 -4.04
N PHE A 29 6.77 -1.87 -5.31
CA PHE A 29 6.38 -0.54 -5.77
C PHE A 29 4.96 -0.17 -5.30
N ILE A 30 3.99 -1.08 -5.43
CA ILE A 30 2.63 -0.89 -4.92
C ILE A 30 2.64 -0.75 -3.41
N LYS A 31 3.39 -1.60 -2.68
CA LYS A 31 3.49 -1.51 -1.21
C LYS A 31 4.02 -0.14 -0.80
N TRP A 32 5.06 0.36 -1.46
CA TRP A 32 5.63 1.67 -1.19
C TRP A 32 4.64 2.82 -1.45
N LEU A 33 3.90 2.76 -2.56
CA LEU A 33 2.83 3.72 -2.85
C LEU A 33 1.69 3.68 -1.83
N VAL A 34 1.26 2.48 -1.42
CA VAL A 34 0.20 2.29 -0.42
C VAL A 34 0.66 2.73 0.96
N GLU A 35 1.93 2.53 1.31
CA GLU A 35 2.52 2.96 2.58
C GLU A 35 2.70 4.49 2.64
N GLN A 36 2.93 5.14 1.49
CA GLN A 36 2.78 6.59 1.36
C GLN A 36 1.31 7.02 1.50
N SER A 37 0.38 6.31 0.88
CA SER A 37 -1.05 6.65 0.91
C SER A 37 -1.75 6.26 2.20
N SER A 38 -1.20 5.39 3.05
CA SER A 38 -1.77 5.07 4.36
C SER A 38 -1.63 6.25 5.32
N SER A 39 -0.56 7.04 5.19
CA SER A 39 -0.47 8.38 5.78
C SER A 39 -1.51 9.35 5.20
N GLY A 40 -1.86 9.17 3.91
CA GLY A 40 -2.91 9.90 3.21
C GLY A 40 -4.34 9.49 3.59
N SER A 41 -4.57 8.23 3.93
CA SER A 41 -5.88 7.72 4.37
C SER A 41 -6.28 8.30 5.73
N ARG A 42 -5.32 8.40 6.66
CA ARG A 42 -5.52 9.12 7.92
C ARG A 42 -5.75 10.61 7.69
N LYS A 43 -5.01 11.24 6.77
CA LYS A 43 -5.23 12.64 6.37
C LYS A 43 -6.63 12.83 5.77
N SER A 44 -7.08 11.95 4.88
CA SER A 44 -8.41 12.02 4.26
C SER A 44 -9.53 11.83 5.29
N ALA A 45 -9.37 10.91 6.25
CA ALA A 45 -10.34 10.73 7.33
C ALA A 45 -10.42 11.96 8.27
N LEU A 46 -9.28 12.58 8.57
CA LEU A 46 -9.22 13.82 9.35
C LEU A 46 -9.77 15.01 8.56
N GLU A 47 -9.49 15.10 7.26
CA GLU A 47 -9.97 16.17 6.38
C GLU A 47 -11.50 16.13 6.21
N ILE A 48 -12.08 14.92 6.09
CA ILE A 48 -13.55 14.73 6.12
C ILE A 48 -14.14 15.10 7.49
N LEU A 49 -13.42 14.86 8.58
CA LEU A 49 -13.86 15.21 9.93
C LEU A 49 -13.82 16.74 10.15
N ASP A 50 -12.75 17.40 9.71
CA ASP A 50 -12.56 18.85 9.78
C ASP A 50 -13.62 19.58 8.94
N GLU A 51 -13.96 19.08 7.75
CA GLU A 51 -14.99 19.69 6.89
C GLU A 51 -16.37 19.67 7.57
N LYS A 52 -16.73 18.57 8.24
CA LYS A 52 -18.01 18.43 8.95
C LYS A 52 -18.07 19.29 10.21
N TYR A 53 -16.94 19.46 10.88
CA TYR A 53 -16.81 20.36 12.03
C TYR A 53 -16.96 21.82 11.59
N ALA A 54 -16.31 22.22 10.49
CA ALA A 54 -16.46 23.57 9.92
C ALA A 54 -17.89 23.86 9.44
N ARG A 55 -18.62 22.84 8.99
CA ARG A 55 -20.06 22.93 8.66
C ARG A 55 -20.97 22.98 9.90
N GLY A 56 -20.43 22.73 11.10
CA GLY A 56 -21.21 22.66 12.35
C GLY A 56 -22.09 21.41 12.46
N GLU A 57 -21.84 20.37 11.65
CA GLU A 57 -22.60 19.11 11.68
C GLU A 57 -22.20 18.22 12.87
N ILE A 58 -21.07 18.51 13.51
CA ILE A 58 -20.53 17.80 14.66
C ILE A 58 -20.04 18.79 15.71
N ASP A 59 -20.29 18.44 16.98
CA ASP A 59 -19.90 19.21 18.14
C ASP A 59 -18.42 19.01 18.51
N ASP A 60 -17.84 19.97 19.23
CA ASP A 60 -16.45 19.97 19.70
C ASP A 60 -16.06 18.67 20.41
N GLU A 61 -16.94 18.14 21.27
CA GLU A 61 -16.66 16.91 22.01
C GLU A 61 -16.60 15.68 21.10
N GLU A 62 -17.43 15.65 20.06
CA GLU A 62 -17.49 14.54 19.13
C GLU A 62 -16.34 14.56 18.11
N TYR A 63 -15.94 15.75 17.70
CA TYR A 63 -14.72 15.98 16.91
C TYR A 63 -13.49 15.46 17.66
N GLU A 64 -13.30 15.87 18.91
CA GLU A 64 -12.15 15.46 19.74
C GLU A 64 -12.11 13.95 20.00
N ARG A 65 -13.26 13.31 20.24
CA ARG A 65 -13.35 11.85 20.40
C ARG A 65 -12.91 11.09 19.16
N ARG A 66 -13.37 11.54 17.99
CA ARG A 66 -13.09 10.87 16.70
C ARG A 66 -11.64 11.11 16.26
N LYS A 67 -11.12 12.31 16.48
CA LYS A 67 -9.72 12.67 16.22
C LYS A 67 -8.75 11.84 17.06
N ARG A 68 -9.00 11.69 18.37
CA ARG A 68 -8.17 10.82 19.24
C ARG A 68 -8.14 9.37 18.77
N LYS A 69 -9.31 8.80 18.42
CA LYS A 69 -9.39 7.42 17.87
C LYS A 69 -8.61 7.24 16.57
N LEU A 70 -8.59 8.25 15.69
CA LEU A 70 -7.86 8.20 14.42
C LEU A 70 -6.34 8.40 14.59
N LEU A 71 -5.91 9.04 15.68
CA LEU A 71 -4.50 9.29 15.99
C LEU A 71 -3.86 8.15 16.80
N GLU A 72 -4.61 7.48 17.68
CA GLU A 72 -4.15 6.36 18.52
C GLU A 72 -4.15 5.00 17.80
N GLY A 73 -4.84 4.87 16.67
CA GLY A 73 -4.85 3.65 15.83
C GLY A 73 -3.69 3.55 14.86
#